data_AF-A0A1H0GFL0-F1
#
_entry.id   AF-A0A1H0GFL0-F1
#
_cell.length_a   1.000
_cell.length_b   1.000
_cell.length_c   1.000
_cell.angle_alpha   90.00
_cell.angle_beta   90.00
_cell.angle_gamma   90.00
#
_symmetry.space_group_name_H-M   'P 1'
#
loop_
_entity.id
_entity.type
_entity.pdbx_description
1 polymer ?
#
loop_
_entity_poly.entity_id
_entity_poly.type
_entity_poly.pdbx_seq_one_letter_code
_entity_poly.pdbx_strand_id
1 'polypeptide(L)'
;MTDPGVPVVIVHVHYADVWADMAREIATAFDRPFGLVITCRDDGIALAEVRSPHLVFARRLRTENRGRDVLPFLHALREMGDGFELGLKLHTKRSKHRADGEDWRRYMMDSLLGGEGGTPAALRLMERDHELGLVAPLAHLLPLEGRIALNRRAMRRVADRMDIPLDFEELTRKRFAAGSMFWFRRKALRPFAKTVLDDLFPKEKGQLDGTAAHAVERLFALVCERSGYWVTAAEALPDLLAAPQLDAATRTALTESAVARTSNPFALPISRFWGRHPYLLLAAHHAYVRTPRPVWRIARQLLRRFTLDR
;
A
#
# COMPACT_ATOMS: atom_id res chain seq x y z
N MET A 1 -5.59 7.24 25.83
CA MET A 1 -5.41 8.29 24.80
C MET A 1 -3.97 8.26 24.37
N THR A 2 -3.71 8.12 23.07
CA THR A 2 -2.35 8.14 22.49
C THR A 2 -1.90 9.59 22.33
N ASP A 3 -0.63 9.86 22.64
CA ASP A 3 0.00 11.17 22.39
C ASP A 3 0.08 11.40 20.86
N PRO A 4 -0.43 12.53 20.33
CA PRO A 4 -0.40 12.83 18.90
C PRO A 4 1.00 12.75 18.26
N GLY A 5 2.06 13.01 19.04
CA GLY A 5 3.46 12.95 18.58
C GLY A 5 4.04 11.54 18.47
N VAL A 6 3.32 10.51 18.94
CA VAL A 6 3.77 9.11 18.87
C VAL A 6 3.26 8.47 17.57
N PRO A 7 4.14 8.10 16.62
CA PRO A 7 3.72 7.42 15.40
C PRO A 7 3.14 6.03 15.71
N VAL A 8 2.13 5.61 14.94
CA VAL A 8 1.47 4.30 15.11
C VAL A 8 1.75 3.39 13.92
N VAL A 9 2.42 2.27 14.18
CA VAL A 9 2.65 1.21 13.20
C VAL A 9 1.43 0.28 13.19
N ILE A 10 0.73 0.20 12.06
CA ILE A 10 -0.43 -0.67 11.85
C ILE A 10 -0.02 -1.81 10.93
N VAL A 11 -0.01 -3.04 11.45
CA VAL A 11 0.44 -4.22 10.72
C VAL A 11 -0.69 -5.22 10.56
N HIS A 12 -0.99 -5.62 9.32
CA HIS A 12 -1.84 -6.79 9.08
C HIS A 12 -1.03 -8.08 9.03
N VAL A 13 -1.26 -8.98 9.98
CA VAL A 13 -0.54 -10.25 10.12
C VAL A 13 -1.41 -11.41 9.65
N HIS A 14 -1.08 -11.91 8.46
CA HIS A 14 -1.64 -13.12 7.87
C HIS A 14 -0.66 -14.30 7.95
N TYR A 15 0.65 -14.04 7.92
CA TYR A 15 1.72 -15.05 8.02
C TYR A 15 2.55 -14.81 9.30
N ALA A 16 2.33 -15.63 10.34
CA ALA A 16 2.95 -15.46 11.65
C ALA A 16 4.48 -15.64 11.66
N ASP A 17 5.00 -16.50 10.78
CA ASP A 17 6.43 -16.71 10.59
C ASP A 17 7.12 -15.46 10.02
N VAL A 18 6.51 -14.83 9.01
CA VAL A 18 6.98 -13.57 8.42
C VAL A 18 6.94 -12.44 9.44
N TRP A 19 5.92 -12.45 10.30
CA TRP A 19 5.80 -11.47 11.38
C TRP A 19 6.97 -11.53 12.37
N ALA A 20 7.55 -12.71 12.64
CA ALA A 20 8.67 -12.82 13.57
C ALA A 20 9.91 -12.02 13.12
N ASP A 21 10.17 -11.95 11.81
CA ASP A 21 11.21 -11.09 11.25
C ASP A 21 10.82 -9.61 11.35
N MET A 22 9.62 -9.28 10.89
CA MET A 22 9.11 -7.90 10.90
C MET A 22 9.06 -7.29 12.30
N ALA A 23 8.72 -8.08 13.31
CA ALA A 23 8.69 -7.64 14.71
C ALA A 23 10.08 -7.18 15.19
N ARG A 24 11.14 -7.86 14.76
CA ARG A 24 12.52 -7.46 15.05
C ARG A 24 12.92 -6.21 14.27
N GLU A 25 12.63 -6.17 12.97
CA GLU A 25 12.90 -5.02 12.10
C GLU A 25 12.25 -3.74 12.66
N ILE A 26 10.98 -3.82 13.06
CA ILE A 26 10.24 -2.71 13.70
C ILE A 26 10.89 -2.34 15.04
N ALA A 27 11.20 -3.31 15.90
CA ALA A 27 11.81 -3.02 17.21
C ALA A 27 13.13 -2.24 17.09
N THR A 28 13.92 -2.52 16.05
CA THR A 28 15.21 -1.85 15.80
C THR A 28 15.10 -0.55 15.03
N ALA A 29 14.01 -0.33 14.30
CA ALA A 29 13.84 0.87 13.46
C ALA A 29 13.51 2.13 14.25
N PHE A 30 13.04 1.99 15.49
CA PHE A 30 12.58 3.09 16.34
C PHE A 30 13.41 3.18 17.63
N ASP A 31 14.27 4.19 17.71
CA ASP A 31 14.97 4.65 18.93
C ASP A 31 14.18 5.82 19.57
N ARG A 32 12.85 5.73 19.51
CA ARG A 32 11.91 6.75 19.98
C ARG A 32 10.52 6.16 20.20
N PRO A 33 9.68 6.77 21.05
CA PRO A 33 8.35 6.26 21.34
C PRO A 33 7.52 5.96 20.08
N PHE A 34 6.93 4.76 20.01
CA PHE A 34 5.98 4.38 18.96
C PHE A 34 4.87 3.48 19.49
N GLY A 35 3.72 3.48 18.80
CA GLY A 35 2.60 2.60 19.06
C GLY A 35 2.51 1.47 18.04
N LEU A 36 1.95 0.33 18.45
CA LEU A 36 1.76 -0.82 17.56
C LEU A 36 0.30 -1.30 17.57
N VAL A 37 -0.27 -1.47 16.38
CA VAL A 37 -1.60 -2.05 16.18
C VAL A 37 -1.47 -3.22 15.22
N ILE A 38 -1.79 -4.42 15.70
CA ILE A 38 -1.76 -5.64 14.90
C ILE A 38 -3.18 -6.04 14.56
N THR A 39 -3.48 -6.22 13.28
CA THR A 39 -4.72 -6.86 12.83
C THR A 39 -4.44 -8.29 12.42
N CYS A 40 -5.24 -9.24 12.87
CA CYS A 40 -5.08 -10.66 12.52
C CYS A 40 -6.41 -11.42 12.61
N ARG A 41 -6.46 -12.60 11.99
CA ARG A 41 -7.68 -13.40 11.93
C ARG A 41 -8.12 -14.01 13.26
N ASP A 42 -7.15 -14.49 14.01
CA ASP A 42 -7.35 -15.44 15.08
C ASP A 42 -6.54 -14.99 16.29
N ASP A 43 -7.20 -14.89 17.44
CA ASP A 43 -6.57 -14.52 18.71
C ASP A 43 -5.62 -15.62 19.21
N GLY A 44 -5.83 -16.87 18.77
CA GLY A 44 -5.01 -18.04 19.13
C GLY A 44 -3.70 -18.18 18.35
N ILE A 45 -3.46 -17.37 17.31
CA ILE A 45 -2.15 -17.36 16.65
C ILE A 45 -1.14 -16.72 17.60
N ALA A 46 -0.15 -17.49 18.04
CA ALA A 46 1.00 -16.98 18.76
C ALA A 46 1.82 -16.08 17.82
N LEU A 47 1.93 -14.80 18.18
CA LEU A 47 2.70 -13.81 17.45
C LEU A 47 3.94 -13.44 18.29
N ALA A 48 5.09 -13.34 17.62
CA ALA A 48 6.30 -12.83 18.27
C ALA A 48 6.04 -11.43 18.84
N GLU A 49 6.56 -11.18 20.04
CA GLU A 49 6.49 -9.86 20.67
C GLU A 49 7.48 -8.88 20.01
N VAL A 50 7.07 -7.61 19.90
CA VAL A 50 7.98 -6.53 19.51
C VAL A 50 8.73 -6.06 20.75
N ARG A 51 9.99 -6.48 20.88
CA ARG A 51 10.84 -6.17 22.02
C ARG A 51 11.60 -4.86 21.80
N SER A 52 11.00 -3.74 22.17
CA SER A 52 11.63 -2.42 22.14
C SER A 52 11.31 -1.63 23.42
N PRO A 53 12.28 -0.96 24.05
CA PRO A 53 12.01 -0.10 25.21
C PRO A 53 11.19 1.13 24.84
N HIS A 54 11.05 1.44 23.54
CA HIS A 54 10.28 2.59 23.06
C HIS A 54 8.84 2.23 22.65
N LEU A 55 8.43 0.97 22.79
CA LEU A 55 7.06 0.56 22.52
C LEU A 55 6.13 1.09 23.62
N VAL A 56 5.32 2.10 23.30
CA VAL A 56 4.42 2.75 24.26
C VAL A 56 3.18 1.90 24.52
N PHE A 57 2.65 1.28 23.47
CA PHE A 57 1.50 0.38 23.56
C PHE A 57 1.50 -0.61 22.40
N ALA A 58 0.90 -1.78 22.62
CA ALA A 58 0.54 -2.73 21.58
C ALA A 58 -0.93 -3.12 21.71
N ARG A 59 -1.69 -3.04 20.61
CA ARG A 59 -3.10 -3.48 20.55
C ARG A 59 -3.27 -4.51 19.44
N ARG A 60 -3.98 -5.59 19.76
CA ARG A 60 -4.39 -6.61 18.78
C ARG A 60 -5.86 -6.42 18.44
N LEU A 61 -6.18 -6.43 17.15
CA LEU A 61 -7.53 -6.30 16.60
C LEU A 61 -7.86 -7.54 15.80
N ARG A 62 -8.98 -8.19 16.14
CA ARG A 62 -9.48 -9.33 15.38
C ARG A 62 -10.18 -8.85 14.11
N THR A 63 -9.85 -9.46 12.97
CA THR A 63 -10.43 -9.13 11.67
C THR A 63 -10.76 -10.37 10.87
N GLU A 64 -11.80 -10.36 10.05
CA GLU A 64 -12.11 -11.49 9.17
C GLU A 64 -11.01 -11.71 8.10
N ASN A 65 -10.91 -12.92 7.55
CA ASN A 65 -10.08 -13.18 6.36
C ASN A 65 -10.78 -12.66 5.09
N ARG A 66 -10.90 -11.34 4.99
CA ARG A 66 -11.67 -10.63 3.98
C ARG A 66 -10.96 -9.33 3.62
N GLY A 67 -10.87 -9.02 2.33
CA GLY A 67 -10.26 -7.78 1.85
C GLY A 67 -8.75 -7.67 2.06
N ARG A 68 -8.06 -8.79 2.30
CA ARG A 68 -6.59 -8.91 2.39
C ARG A 68 -6.06 -8.04 3.51
N ASP A 69 -5.01 -7.26 3.27
CA ASP A 69 -4.45 -6.29 4.21
C ASP A 69 -5.24 -4.97 4.24
N VAL A 70 -6.09 -4.71 3.23
CA VAL A 70 -6.76 -3.42 3.05
C VAL A 70 -7.94 -3.27 4.00
N LEU A 71 -8.88 -4.21 4.00
CA LEU A 71 -10.05 -4.12 4.88
C LEU A 71 -9.67 -4.15 6.37
N PRO A 72 -8.76 -5.02 6.84
CA PRO A 72 -8.25 -4.97 8.21
C PRO A 72 -7.60 -3.62 8.56
N PHE A 73 -6.86 -3.02 7.64
CA PHE A 73 -6.32 -1.68 7.85
C PHE A 73 -7.40 -0.61 7.97
N LEU A 74 -8.44 -0.63 7.11
CA LEU A 74 -9.57 0.29 7.23
C LEU A 74 -10.29 0.12 8.58
N HIS A 75 -10.47 -1.12 9.03
CA HIS A 75 -11.01 -1.41 10.35
C HIS A 75 -10.14 -0.82 11.47
N ALA A 76 -8.82 -1.03 11.41
CA ALA A 76 -7.88 -0.45 12.39
C ALA A 76 -7.88 1.08 12.40
N LEU A 77 -7.97 1.74 11.24
CA LEU A 77 -8.09 3.20 11.14
C LEU A 77 -9.33 3.74 11.86
N ARG A 78 -10.46 3.02 11.77
CA ARG A 78 -11.71 3.36 12.45
C ARG A 78 -11.58 3.15 13.96
N GLU A 79 -11.09 1.98 14.37
CA GLU A 79 -10.89 1.59 15.77
C GLU A 79 -9.93 2.50 16.54
N MET A 80 -8.92 3.04 15.88
CA MET A 80 -7.95 3.96 16.48
C MET A 80 -8.44 5.42 16.50
N GLY A 81 -9.53 5.74 15.80
CA GLY A 81 -10.08 7.10 15.74
C GLY A 81 -9.05 8.12 15.25
N ASP A 82 -9.11 9.33 15.80
CA ASP A 82 -8.20 10.44 15.51
C ASP A 82 -7.07 10.54 16.57
N GLY A 83 -6.75 9.44 17.27
CA GLY A 83 -5.80 9.43 18.40
C GLY A 83 -4.33 9.59 18.05
N PHE A 84 -3.95 9.60 16.77
CA PHE A 84 -2.56 9.72 16.33
C PHE A 84 -2.47 10.54 15.04
N GLU A 85 -1.34 11.18 14.80
CA GLU A 85 -1.14 12.03 13.62
C GLU A 85 -0.51 11.27 12.45
N LEU A 86 0.54 10.48 12.73
CA LEU A 86 1.33 9.78 11.73
C LEU A 86 1.26 8.27 11.95
N GLY A 87 1.05 7.52 10.87
CA GLY A 87 1.02 6.07 10.93
C GLY A 87 1.82 5.41 9.82
N LEU A 88 2.24 4.18 10.09
CA LEU A 88 2.92 3.32 9.12
C LEU A 88 2.05 2.09 8.87
N LYS A 89 1.54 1.93 7.64
CA LYS A 89 0.81 0.74 7.24
C LYS A 89 1.78 -0.30 6.73
N LEU A 90 1.77 -1.49 7.33
CA LEU A 90 2.52 -2.67 6.88
C LEU A 90 1.61 -3.89 6.82
N HIS A 91 2.06 -4.95 6.18
CA HIS A 91 1.41 -6.24 6.28
C HIS A 91 2.39 -7.38 5.97
N THR A 92 2.12 -8.56 6.49
CA THR A 92 2.89 -9.75 6.09
C THR A 92 2.54 -10.09 4.65
N LYS A 93 3.55 -10.23 3.79
CA LYS A 93 3.39 -10.56 2.37
C LYS A 93 4.26 -11.76 2.05
N ARG A 94 3.67 -12.83 1.49
CA ARG A 94 4.40 -13.92 0.85
C ARG A 94 4.08 -13.93 -0.63
N SER A 95 5.09 -14.07 -1.48
CA SER A 95 4.86 -14.41 -2.88
C SER A 95 5.00 -15.93 -3.03
N LYS A 96 3.88 -16.62 -3.31
CA LYS A 96 3.82 -18.10 -3.36
C LYS A 96 4.44 -18.73 -4.62
N HIS A 97 4.93 -17.91 -5.55
CA HIS A 97 5.34 -18.36 -6.89
C HIS A 97 6.62 -17.69 -7.44
N ARG A 98 7.38 -16.97 -6.62
CA ARG A 98 8.67 -16.41 -7.01
C ARG A 98 9.67 -16.51 -5.85
N ALA A 99 10.92 -16.85 -6.17
CA ALA A 99 12.02 -16.88 -5.21
C ALA A 99 12.32 -15.50 -4.59
N ASP A 100 11.90 -14.41 -5.26
CA ASP A 100 12.10 -13.00 -4.89
C ASP A 100 11.04 -12.44 -3.90
N GLY A 101 10.09 -13.24 -3.45
CA GLY A 101 8.91 -12.73 -2.75
C GLY A 101 9.22 -12.14 -1.37
N GLU A 102 10.17 -12.76 -0.70
CA GLU A 102 10.73 -12.31 0.57
C GLU A 102 11.64 -11.09 0.35
N ASP A 103 12.39 -11.07 -0.76
CA ASP A 103 13.18 -9.90 -1.18
C ASP A 103 12.30 -8.67 -1.45
N TRP A 104 11.10 -8.87 -2.01
CA TRP A 104 10.14 -7.78 -2.23
C TRP A 104 9.62 -7.19 -0.93
N ARG A 105 9.23 -8.02 0.05
CA ARG A 105 8.78 -7.54 1.37
C ARG A 105 9.89 -6.71 2.02
N ARG A 106 11.10 -7.27 2.11
CA ARG A 106 12.28 -6.62 2.70
C ARG A 106 12.57 -5.31 2.00
N TYR A 107 12.62 -5.29 0.67
CA TYR A 107 12.86 -4.06 -0.09
C TYR A 107 11.89 -2.92 0.24
N MET A 108 10.59 -3.20 0.34
CA MET A 108 9.61 -2.17 0.73
C MET A 108 9.81 -1.75 2.19
N MET A 109 9.99 -2.71 3.09
CA MET A 109 10.16 -2.41 4.52
C MET A 109 11.43 -1.63 4.82
N ASP A 110 12.57 -2.02 4.25
CA ASP A 110 13.85 -1.33 4.41
C ASP A 110 13.74 0.13 3.98
N SER A 111 13.01 0.41 2.90
CA SER A 111 12.79 1.79 2.44
C SER A 111 11.85 2.62 3.33
N LEU A 112 10.94 1.97 4.07
CA LEU A 112 9.97 2.64 4.95
C LEU A 112 10.50 2.78 6.39
N LEU A 113 11.32 1.84 6.84
CA LEU A 113 11.93 1.82 8.17
C LEU A 113 13.32 2.45 8.20
N GLY A 114 13.97 2.56 7.02
CA GLY A 114 15.30 3.14 6.87
C GLY A 114 15.37 4.60 7.31
N GLY A 115 16.47 4.97 7.95
CA GLY A 115 16.69 6.28 8.51
C GLY A 115 18.00 6.37 9.29
N GLU A 116 18.12 7.40 10.11
CA GLU A 116 19.31 7.70 10.92
C GLU A 116 18.87 7.91 12.36
N GLY A 117 19.72 7.53 13.32
CA GLY A 117 19.43 7.69 14.76
C GLY A 117 18.12 7.05 15.19
N GLY A 118 17.79 5.86 14.64
CA GLY A 118 16.54 5.15 14.95
C GLY A 118 15.27 5.95 14.66
N THR A 119 15.31 6.86 13.69
CA THR A 119 14.12 7.56 13.20
C THR A 119 14.03 7.40 11.68
N PRO A 120 12.99 6.73 11.16
CA PRO A 120 12.80 6.57 9.73
C PRO A 120 12.79 7.91 8.98
N ALA A 121 13.44 7.99 7.83
CA ALA A 121 13.56 9.22 7.04
C ALA A 121 12.18 9.76 6.61
N ALA A 122 11.25 8.86 6.28
CA ALA A 122 9.87 9.20 5.96
C ALA A 122 9.16 9.87 7.15
N LEU A 123 9.34 9.34 8.36
CA LEU A 123 8.79 9.93 9.58
C LEU A 123 9.34 11.34 9.80
N ARG A 124 10.66 11.53 9.71
CA ARG A 124 11.29 12.86 9.86
C ARG A 124 10.73 13.88 8.88
N LEU A 125 10.57 13.49 7.61
CA LEU A 125 10.03 14.40 6.60
C LEU A 125 8.56 14.74 6.89
N MET A 126 7.76 13.77 7.31
CA MET A 126 6.36 14.01 7.69
C MET A 126 6.21 14.85 8.95
N GLU A 127 7.14 14.77 9.90
CA GLU A 127 7.17 15.66 11.06
C GLU A 127 7.56 17.10 10.67
N ARG A 128 8.44 17.25 9.68
CA ARG A 128 8.83 18.56 9.14
C ARG A 128 7.74 19.21 8.28
N ASP A 129 7.02 18.41 7.50
CA ASP A 129 6.03 18.88 6.53
C ASP A 129 4.62 18.36 6.89
N HIS A 130 3.82 19.25 7.48
CA HIS A 130 2.46 18.96 7.92
C HIS A 130 1.47 18.71 6.76
N GLU A 131 1.84 19.05 5.52
CA GLU A 131 1.03 18.82 4.31
C GLU A 131 1.41 17.51 3.61
N LEU A 132 2.48 16.82 4.04
CA LEU A 132 2.82 15.51 3.51
C LEU A 132 1.85 14.46 4.05
N GLY A 133 1.10 13.84 3.12
CA GLY A 133 0.01 12.92 3.44
C GLY A 133 0.37 11.44 3.34
N LEU A 134 1.26 11.08 2.42
CA LEU A 134 1.65 9.67 2.19
C LEU A 134 3.07 9.59 1.62
N VAL A 135 3.86 8.64 2.15
CA VAL A 135 5.16 8.24 1.58
C VAL A 135 5.10 6.77 1.18
N ALA A 136 5.17 6.51 -0.11
CA ALA A 136 5.22 5.16 -0.67
C ALA A 136 6.62 4.55 -0.51
N PRO A 137 6.74 3.20 -0.54
CA PRO A 137 8.04 2.53 -0.52
C PRO A 137 8.85 2.87 -1.76
N LEU A 138 10.17 2.62 -1.68
CA LEU A 138 11.10 2.83 -2.78
C LEU A 138 10.60 2.19 -4.06
N ALA A 139 10.54 2.93 -5.16
CA ALA A 139 10.07 2.46 -6.47
C ALA A 139 8.60 2.00 -6.52
N HIS A 140 7.78 2.23 -5.49
CA HIS A 140 6.41 1.73 -5.40
C HIS A 140 5.33 2.82 -5.61
N LEU A 141 5.72 4.06 -5.91
CA LEU A 141 4.79 5.09 -6.38
C LEU A 141 4.60 4.98 -7.91
N LEU A 142 3.83 3.97 -8.30
CA LEU A 142 3.68 3.57 -9.70
C LEU A 142 2.58 4.37 -10.43
N PRO A 143 2.70 4.59 -11.74
CA PRO A 143 1.63 5.21 -12.53
C PRO A 143 0.38 4.31 -12.54
N LEU A 144 -0.79 4.94 -12.44
CA LEU A 144 -2.08 4.26 -12.57
C LEU A 144 -2.40 3.87 -14.03
N GLU A 145 -1.75 4.53 -15.00
CA GLU A 145 -1.86 4.17 -16.42
C GLU A 145 -1.63 2.66 -16.64
N GLY A 146 -2.48 2.04 -17.46
CA GLY A 146 -2.48 0.60 -17.72
C GLY A 146 -2.93 -0.29 -16.55
N ARG A 147 -3.14 0.27 -15.35
CA ARG A 147 -3.49 -0.48 -14.12
C ARG A 147 -4.91 -0.23 -13.63
N ILE A 148 -5.68 0.61 -14.32
CA ILE A 148 -7.08 0.96 -13.97
C ILE A 148 -8.09 -0.07 -14.51
N ALA A 149 -7.86 -0.65 -15.69
CA ALA A 149 -8.90 -1.34 -16.48
C ALA A 149 -9.67 -2.42 -15.68
N LEU A 150 -8.96 -3.31 -15.00
CA LEU A 150 -9.57 -4.39 -14.21
C LEU A 150 -10.28 -3.89 -12.94
N ASN A 151 -9.91 -2.71 -12.43
CA ASN A 151 -10.41 -2.16 -11.17
C ASN A 151 -11.42 -1.03 -11.33
N ARG A 152 -11.64 -0.53 -12.56
CA ARG A 152 -12.49 0.62 -12.87
C ARG A 152 -13.85 0.58 -12.16
N ARG A 153 -14.59 -0.54 -12.27
CA ARG A 153 -15.91 -0.69 -11.62
C ARG A 153 -15.82 -0.71 -10.09
N ALA A 154 -14.79 -1.33 -9.53
CA ALA A 154 -14.61 -1.37 -8.08
C ALA A 154 -14.16 0.01 -7.54
N MET A 155 -13.28 0.70 -8.25
CA MET A 155 -12.85 2.07 -7.92
C MET A 155 -14.02 3.05 -7.96
N ARG A 156 -14.86 2.99 -9.00
CA ARG A 156 -16.09 3.79 -9.09
C ARG A 156 -16.98 3.58 -7.86
N ARG A 157 -17.31 2.33 -7.52
CA ARG A 157 -18.14 2.01 -6.35
C ARG A 157 -17.56 2.51 -5.02
N VAL A 158 -16.24 2.39 -4.84
CA VAL A 158 -15.56 2.91 -3.65
C VAL A 158 -15.64 4.43 -3.61
N ALA A 159 -15.32 5.10 -4.72
CA ALA A 159 -15.35 6.55 -4.82
C ALA A 159 -16.76 7.12 -4.59
N ASP A 160 -17.78 6.53 -5.22
CA ASP A 160 -19.18 6.94 -5.05
C ASP A 160 -19.63 6.79 -3.58
N ARG A 161 -19.21 5.72 -2.90
CA ARG A 161 -19.53 5.50 -1.48
C ARG A 161 -18.83 6.49 -0.54
N MET A 162 -17.66 6.98 -0.94
CA MET A 162 -16.88 7.98 -0.20
C MET A 162 -17.23 9.42 -0.59
N ASP A 163 -18.13 9.61 -1.56
CA ASP A 163 -18.44 10.90 -2.18
C ASP A 163 -17.21 11.63 -2.73
N ILE A 164 -16.33 10.87 -3.40
CA ILE A 164 -15.10 11.39 -4.02
C ILE A 164 -15.28 11.46 -5.54
N PRO A 165 -15.16 12.65 -6.15
CA PRO A 165 -15.14 12.79 -7.60
C PRO A 165 -14.00 11.98 -8.18
N LEU A 166 -14.32 11.14 -9.17
CA LEU A 166 -13.35 10.25 -9.78
C LEU A 166 -13.48 10.33 -11.30
N ASP A 167 -12.57 11.06 -11.92
CA ASP A 167 -12.39 11.09 -13.37
C ASP A 167 -11.29 10.10 -13.79
N PHE A 168 -11.66 9.12 -14.61
CA PHE A 168 -10.70 8.11 -15.03
C PHE A 168 -9.67 8.62 -16.03
N GLU A 169 -9.94 9.71 -16.77
CA GLU A 169 -8.94 10.33 -17.63
C GLU A 169 -7.87 11.02 -16.78
N GLU A 170 -8.25 11.85 -15.82
CA GLU A 170 -7.33 12.42 -14.84
C GLU A 170 -6.49 11.34 -14.15
N LEU A 171 -7.13 10.24 -13.71
CA LEU A 171 -6.44 9.16 -13.01
C LEU A 171 -5.32 8.51 -13.82
N THR A 172 -5.36 8.54 -15.15
CA THR A 172 -4.26 8.02 -15.98
C THR A 172 -2.94 8.75 -15.74
N ARG A 173 -3.01 10.02 -15.33
CA ARG A 173 -1.84 10.87 -15.03
C ARG A 173 -1.42 10.81 -13.57
N LYS A 174 -2.13 10.04 -12.75
CA LYS A 174 -1.90 9.92 -11.31
C LYS A 174 -1.08 8.67 -10.98
N ARG A 175 -0.52 8.65 -9.78
CA ARG A 175 0.25 7.54 -9.23
C ARG A 175 -0.47 6.92 -8.04
N PHE A 176 -0.11 5.70 -7.68
CA PHE A 176 -0.60 5.01 -6.48
C PHE A 176 0.54 4.29 -5.75
N ALA A 177 0.37 4.12 -4.44
CA ALA A 177 1.31 3.37 -3.60
C ALA A 177 1.07 1.86 -3.75
N ALA A 178 1.76 1.25 -4.72
CA ALA A 178 1.62 -0.15 -5.03
C ALA A 178 2.20 -1.04 -3.93
N GLY A 179 1.52 -2.15 -3.63
CA GLY A 179 1.96 -3.08 -2.59
C GLY A 179 1.44 -2.72 -1.20
N SER A 180 0.62 -1.66 -1.08
CA SER A 180 -0.21 -1.37 0.09
C SER A 180 0.56 -1.27 1.43
N MET A 181 1.83 -0.88 1.38
CA MET A 181 2.62 -0.48 2.55
C MET A 181 3.04 0.97 2.34
N PHE A 182 2.93 1.82 3.35
CA PHE A 182 3.27 3.25 3.23
C PHE A 182 3.20 3.94 4.59
N TRP A 183 3.95 5.02 4.74
CA TRP A 183 3.67 6.01 5.78
C TRP A 183 2.48 6.88 5.36
N PHE A 184 1.66 7.30 6.32
CA PHE A 184 0.51 8.16 6.07
C PHE A 184 0.24 9.11 7.23
N ARG A 185 -0.37 10.24 6.89
CA ARG A 185 -0.95 11.16 7.86
C ARG A 185 -2.40 10.75 8.10
N ARG A 186 -2.79 10.56 9.35
CA ARG A 186 -4.12 10.09 9.73
C ARG A 186 -5.24 10.98 9.18
N LYS A 187 -5.03 12.30 9.12
CA LYS A 187 -5.97 13.26 8.54
C LYS A 187 -6.11 13.11 7.02
N ALA A 188 -5.05 12.75 6.30
CA ALA A 188 -5.08 12.55 4.85
C ALA A 188 -5.94 11.33 4.42
N LEU A 189 -6.09 10.34 5.32
CA LEU A 189 -6.93 9.17 5.09
C LEU A 189 -8.27 9.23 5.84
N ARG A 190 -8.67 10.41 6.34
CA ARG A 190 -9.94 10.58 7.07
C ARG A 190 -11.17 10.11 6.28
N PRO A 191 -11.30 10.29 4.95
CA PRO A 191 -12.43 9.77 4.20
C PRO A 191 -12.59 8.24 4.33
N PHE A 192 -11.48 7.49 4.35
CA PHE A 192 -11.49 6.05 4.55
C PHE A 192 -11.88 5.64 5.97
N ALA A 193 -11.50 6.43 6.97
CA ALA A 193 -11.88 6.18 8.36
C ALA A 193 -13.35 6.53 8.66
N LYS A 194 -13.99 7.39 7.85
CA LYS A 194 -15.41 7.77 8.05
C LYS A 194 -16.40 6.90 7.28
N THR A 195 -15.93 6.18 6.28
CA THR A 195 -16.79 5.47 5.33
C THR A 195 -16.75 3.97 5.58
N VAL A 196 -17.92 3.36 5.77
CA VAL A 196 -18.02 1.90 5.84
C VAL A 196 -18.05 1.35 4.41
N LEU A 197 -16.98 0.62 4.06
CA LEU A 197 -16.79 0.01 2.73
C LEU A 197 -16.87 -1.52 2.77
N ASP A 198 -17.07 -2.10 3.96
CA ASP A 198 -16.88 -3.51 4.26
C ASP A 198 -17.71 -4.41 3.34
N ASP A 199 -18.95 -4.01 3.02
CA ASP A 199 -19.87 -4.69 2.10
C ASP A 199 -19.33 -4.84 0.67
N LEU A 200 -18.48 -3.91 0.22
CA LEU A 200 -17.87 -3.95 -1.12
C LEU A 200 -16.79 -5.03 -1.24
N PHE A 201 -16.24 -5.52 -0.13
CA PHE A 201 -15.20 -6.54 -0.13
C PHE A 201 -15.85 -7.92 -0.21
N PRO A 202 -15.63 -8.73 -1.25
CA PRO A 202 -16.13 -10.11 -1.25
C PRO A 202 -15.33 -10.98 -0.26
N LYS A 203 -15.89 -12.14 0.11
CA LYS A 203 -15.12 -13.18 0.82
C LYS A 203 -13.89 -13.58 -0.01
N GLU A 204 -12.75 -13.75 0.65
CA GLU A 204 -11.50 -14.13 -0.02
C GLU A 204 -11.60 -15.55 -0.58
N LYS A 205 -11.39 -15.69 -1.89
CA LYS A 205 -11.37 -16.96 -2.63
C LYS A 205 -10.11 -17.08 -3.52
N GLY A 206 -9.09 -16.27 -3.26
CA GLY A 206 -7.85 -16.24 -4.05
C GLY A 206 -7.95 -15.40 -5.33
N GLN A 207 -8.79 -14.38 -5.35
CA GLN A 207 -8.98 -13.50 -6.51
C GLN A 207 -7.68 -12.73 -6.82
N LEU A 208 -7.22 -12.69 -8.07
CA LEU A 208 -5.89 -12.12 -8.37
C LEU A 208 -5.87 -10.58 -8.53
N ASP A 209 -6.92 -9.97 -9.08
CA ASP A 209 -7.06 -8.51 -9.26
C ASP A 209 -8.57 -8.15 -9.40
N GLY A 210 -8.93 -6.87 -9.49
CA GLY A 210 -10.30 -6.41 -9.77
C GLY A 210 -11.25 -6.42 -8.56
N THR A 211 -10.70 -6.54 -7.34
CA THR A 211 -11.47 -6.57 -6.10
C THR A 211 -11.53 -5.19 -5.44
N ALA A 212 -12.40 -5.01 -4.43
CA ALA A 212 -12.45 -3.77 -3.65
C ALA A 212 -11.11 -3.45 -2.96
N ALA A 213 -10.33 -4.47 -2.55
CA ALA A 213 -9.00 -4.25 -1.98
C ALA A 213 -8.04 -3.57 -2.97
N HIS A 214 -7.98 -4.09 -4.20
CA HIS A 214 -7.15 -3.51 -5.27
C HIS A 214 -7.63 -2.13 -5.73
N ALA A 215 -8.95 -1.88 -5.67
CA ALA A 215 -9.52 -0.57 -5.93
C ALA A 215 -9.13 0.44 -4.86
N VAL A 216 -9.29 0.11 -3.57
CA VAL A 216 -8.91 0.98 -2.46
C VAL A 216 -7.40 1.23 -2.44
N GLU A 217 -6.57 0.21 -2.71
CA GLU A 217 -5.11 0.37 -2.85
C GLU A 217 -4.75 1.46 -3.86
N ARG A 218 -5.39 1.44 -5.03
CA ARG A 218 -5.19 2.42 -6.11
C ARG A 218 -5.69 3.82 -5.76
N LEU A 219 -6.58 3.93 -4.76
CA LEU A 219 -7.21 5.19 -4.36
C LEU A 219 -6.54 5.83 -3.14
N PHE A 220 -5.66 5.15 -2.40
CA PHE A 220 -5.01 5.75 -1.21
C PHE A 220 -4.33 7.09 -1.50
N ALA A 221 -3.46 7.14 -2.52
CA ALA A 221 -2.75 8.37 -2.89
C ALA A 221 -3.71 9.46 -3.36
N LEU A 222 -4.67 9.12 -4.23
CA LEU A 222 -5.68 10.07 -4.71
C LEU A 222 -6.50 10.65 -3.56
N VAL A 223 -6.91 9.84 -2.58
CA VAL A 223 -7.69 10.29 -1.43
C VAL A 223 -6.89 11.24 -0.55
N CYS A 224 -5.58 11.00 -0.38
CA CYS A 224 -4.69 11.95 0.28
C CYS A 224 -4.67 13.29 -0.47
N GLU A 225 -4.47 13.27 -1.79
CA GLU A 225 -4.48 14.47 -2.64
C GLU A 225 -5.80 15.25 -2.56
N ARG A 226 -6.93 14.55 -2.64
CA ARG A 226 -8.27 15.16 -2.51
C ARG A 226 -8.55 15.69 -1.11
N SER A 227 -7.81 15.24 -0.11
CA SER A 227 -7.88 15.75 1.26
C SER A 227 -6.94 16.94 1.50
N GLY A 228 -6.28 17.47 0.46
CA GLY A 228 -5.40 18.63 0.54
C GLY A 228 -3.94 18.30 0.92
N TYR A 229 -3.53 17.03 0.84
CA TYR A 229 -2.18 16.60 1.18
C TYR A 229 -1.41 16.16 -0.06
N TRP A 230 -0.09 16.28 -0.05
CA TRP A 230 0.73 15.77 -1.15
C TRP A 230 1.29 14.37 -0.85
N VAL A 231 1.77 13.69 -1.88
CA VAL A 231 2.24 12.30 -1.84
C VAL A 231 3.63 12.22 -2.46
N THR A 232 4.49 11.39 -1.87
CA THR A 232 5.84 11.12 -2.40
C THR A 232 6.25 9.66 -2.19
N ALA A 233 7.50 9.33 -2.49
CA ALA A 233 8.09 8.00 -2.40
C ALA A 233 9.45 8.04 -1.72
N ALA A 234 9.91 6.89 -1.21
CA ALA A 234 11.15 6.80 -0.43
C ALA A 234 12.40 7.26 -1.20
N GLU A 235 12.47 7.05 -2.52
CA GLU A 235 13.57 7.54 -3.38
C GLU A 235 13.76 9.06 -3.34
N ALA A 236 12.71 9.83 -3.05
CA ALA A 236 12.75 11.28 -3.03
C ALA A 236 13.19 11.83 -1.66
N LEU A 237 13.19 11.01 -0.61
CA LEU A 237 13.43 11.47 0.76
C LEU A 237 14.79 12.16 0.96
N PRO A 238 15.91 11.70 0.39
CA PRO A 238 17.20 12.38 0.57
C PRO A 238 17.17 13.82 0.03
N ASP A 239 16.70 14.00 -1.21
CA ASP A 239 16.61 15.30 -1.86
C ASP A 239 15.61 16.21 -1.14
N LEU A 240 14.45 15.66 -0.74
CA LEU A 240 13.44 16.38 0.02
C LEU A 240 13.92 16.79 1.41
N LEU A 241 14.67 15.94 2.12
CA LEU A 241 15.22 16.28 3.43
C LEU A 241 16.35 17.31 3.32
N ALA A 242 17.14 17.30 2.25
CA ALA A 242 18.18 18.30 2.01
C ALA A 242 17.61 19.67 1.58
N ALA A 243 16.41 19.71 1.01
CA ALA A 243 15.79 20.96 0.56
C ALA A 243 15.46 21.90 1.75
N PRO A 244 15.91 23.17 1.71
CA PRO A 244 15.68 24.13 2.80
C PRO A 244 14.21 24.57 2.90
N GLN A 245 13.51 24.59 1.76
CA GLN A 245 12.08 24.91 1.67
C GLN A 245 11.39 23.87 0.78
N LEU A 246 10.15 23.55 1.14
CA LEU A 246 9.30 22.59 0.43
C LEU A 246 8.03 23.30 -0.02
N ASP A 247 8.14 24.25 -0.96
CA ASP A 247 6.95 24.74 -1.66
C ASP A 247 6.38 23.67 -2.61
N ALA A 248 5.17 23.91 -3.12
CA ALA A 248 4.48 22.95 -3.98
C ALA A 248 5.31 22.58 -5.22
N ALA A 249 5.98 23.54 -5.86
CA ALA A 249 6.79 23.29 -7.05
C ALA A 249 8.00 22.41 -6.75
N THR A 250 8.71 22.70 -5.65
CA THR A 250 9.88 21.95 -5.18
C THR A 250 9.51 20.52 -4.81
N ARG A 251 8.42 20.33 -4.04
CA ARG A 251 7.89 19.01 -3.67
C ARG A 251 7.61 18.14 -4.91
N THR A 252 6.91 18.71 -5.89
CA THR A 252 6.57 18.00 -7.14
C THR A 252 7.80 17.69 -7.97
N ALA A 253 8.70 18.66 -8.18
CA ALA A 253 9.88 18.49 -9.02
C ALA A 253 10.83 17.42 -8.47
N LEU A 254 11.11 17.45 -7.17
CA LEU A 254 12.00 16.47 -6.53
C LEU A 254 11.37 15.07 -6.53
N THR A 255 10.07 14.97 -6.24
CA THR A 255 9.36 13.69 -6.27
C THR A 255 9.36 13.07 -7.67
N GLU A 256 8.96 13.82 -8.70
CA GLU A 256 8.90 13.30 -10.07
C GLU A 256 10.29 12.98 -10.61
N SER A 257 11.31 13.78 -10.30
CA SER A 257 12.70 13.49 -10.68
C SER A 257 13.20 12.18 -10.07
N ALA A 258 13.01 11.98 -8.77
CA ALA A 258 13.44 10.76 -8.09
C ALA A 258 12.69 9.52 -8.60
N VAL A 259 11.37 9.61 -8.75
CA VAL A 259 10.54 8.49 -9.25
C VAL A 259 10.86 8.16 -10.71
N ALA A 260 11.18 9.15 -11.55
CA ALA A 260 11.55 8.90 -12.95
C ALA A 260 12.91 8.19 -13.09
N ARG A 261 13.84 8.41 -12.17
CA ARG A 261 15.17 7.77 -12.16
C ARG A 261 15.16 6.36 -11.56
N THR A 262 14.09 5.99 -10.86
CA THR A 262 14.03 4.74 -10.08
C THR A 262 13.20 3.69 -10.82
N SER A 263 13.80 2.53 -11.11
CA SER A 263 13.08 1.39 -11.69
C SER A 263 12.58 0.46 -10.59
N ASN A 264 11.35 -0.06 -10.74
CA ASN A 264 10.82 -1.07 -9.81
C ASN A 264 11.26 -2.47 -10.25
N PRO A 265 12.11 -3.18 -9.48
CA PRO A 265 12.61 -4.49 -9.88
C PRO A 265 11.54 -5.61 -9.81
N PHE A 266 10.41 -5.36 -9.15
CA PHE A 266 9.33 -6.34 -8.94
C PHE A 266 8.10 -6.11 -9.83
N ALA A 267 8.00 -4.92 -10.46
CA ALA A 267 6.94 -4.62 -11.38
C ALA A 267 7.16 -5.38 -12.70
N LEU A 268 6.32 -6.40 -12.94
CA LEU A 268 6.32 -7.04 -14.25
C LEU A 268 5.88 -5.99 -15.29
N PRO A 269 6.62 -5.84 -16.40
CA PRO A 269 6.19 -4.97 -17.48
C PRO A 269 4.81 -5.44 -17.94
N ILE A 270 3.82 -4.54 -17.92
CA ILE A 270 2.60 -4.76 -18.68
C ILE A 270 3.06 -4.73 -20.14
N SER A 271 2.90 -5.83 -20.87
CA SER A 271 3.31 -5.83 -22.28
C SER A 271 2.62 -4.66 -22.99
N ARG A 272 3.36 -3.98 -23.88
CA ARG A 272 2.85 -2.80 -24.58
C ARG A 272 1.53 -3.12 -25.29
N PHE A 273 1.38 -4.37 -25.72
CA PHE A 273 0.15 -4.95 -26.25
C PHE A 273 -1.05 -4.81 -25.30
N TRP A 274 -0.97 -5.29 -24.05
CA TRP A 274 -2.10 -5.21 -23.11
C TRP A 274 -2.41 -3.78 -22.69
N GLY A 275 -1.40 -2.90 -22.66
CA GLY A 275 -1.59 -1.46 -22.44
C GLY A 275 -2.42 -0.79 -23.54
N ARG A 276 -2.20 -1.16 -24.81
CA ARG A 276 -2.94 -0.63 -25.97
C ARG A 276 -4.34 -1.23 -26.14
N HIS A 277 -4.59 -2.42 -25.57
CA HIS A 277 -5.85 -3.15 -25.75
C HIS A 277 -6.51 -3.51 -24.41
N PRO A 278 -7.03 -2.52 -23.65
CA PRO A 278 -7.61 -2.73 -22.31
C PRO A 278 -8.84 -3.66 -22.34
N TYR A 279 -9.63 -3.64 -23.42
CA TYR A 279 -10.78 -4.54 -23.58
C TYR A 279 -10.37 -6.01 -23.79
N LEU A 280 -9.24 -6.27 -24.47
CA LEU A 280 -8.70 -7.62 -24.61
C LEU A 280 -8.18 -8.14 -23.27
N LEU A 281 -7.55 -7.27 -22.46
CA LEU A 281 -7.11 -7.63 -21.10
C LEU A 281 -8.31 -8.02 -20.22
N LEU A 282 -9.40 -7.26 -20.29
CA LEU A 282 -10.67 -7.56 -19.60
C LEU A 282 -11.26 -8.90 -20.06
N ALA A 283 -11.28 -9.16 -21.37
CA ALA A 283 -11.77 -10.42 -21.93
C ALA A 283 -10.91 -11.61 -21.51
N ALA A 284 -9.58 -11.49 -21.57
CA ALA A 284 -8.63 -12.50 -21.13
C ALA A 284 -8.75 -12.79 -19.63
N HIS A 285 -8.95 -11.76 -18.80
CA HIS A 285 -9.19 -11.91 -17.37
C HIS A 285 -10.53 -12.63 -17.10
N HIS A 286 -11.60 -12.25 -17.79
CA HIS A 286 -12.89 -12.93 -17.68
C HIS A 286 -12.83 -14.39 -18.09
N ALA A 287 -12.10 -14.70 -19.17
CA ALA A 287 -11.83 -16.07 -19.58
C ALA A 287 -11.04 -16.81 -18.50
N TYR A 288 -9.96 -16.24 -17.96
CA TYR A 288 -9.17 -16.84 -16.90
C TYR A 288 -9.99 -17.17 -15.64
N VAL A 289 -10.80 -16.23 -15.16
CA VAL A 289 -11.59 -16.39 -13.93
C VAL A 289 -12.69 -17.44 -14.07
N ARG A 290 -13.28 -17.59 -15.27
CA ARG A 290 -14.35 -18.56 -15.53
C ARG A 290 -13.87 -19.92 -16.00
N THR A 291 -12.63 -20.03 -16.45
CA THR A 291 -12.07 -21.27 -17.00
C THR A 291 -11.51 -22.14 -15.86
N PRO A 292 -11.89 -23.43 -15.77
CA PRO A 292 -11.29 -24.35 -14.81
C PRO A 292 -9.76 -24.40 -14.94
N ARG A 293 -9.05 -24.44 -13.79
CA ARG A 293 -7.57 -24.39 -13.73
C ARG A 293 -6.83 -25.36 -14.69
N PRO A 294 -7.28 -26.61 -14.90
CA PRO A 294 -6.63 -27.53 -15.84
C PRO A 294 -6.70 -27.01 -17.29
N VAL A 295 -7.85 -26.48 -17.70
CA VAL A 295 -8.10 -25.95 -19.04
C VAL A 295 -7.25 -24.71 -19.30
N TRP A 296 -7.14 -23.82 -18.29
CA TRP A 296 -6.30 -22.64 -18.42
C TRP A 296 -4.81 -22.96 -18.53
N ARG A 297 -4.30 -24.01 -17.87
CA ARG A 297 -2.90 -24.43 -18.02
C ARG A 297 -2.56 -24.80 -19.46
N ILE A 298 -3.47 -25.49 -20.13
CA ILE A 298 -3.35 -25.89 -21.54
C ILE A 298 -3.44 -24.64 -22.44
N ALA A 299 -4.46 -23.79 -22.24
CA ALA A 299 -4.63 -22.56 -23.00
C ALA A 299 -3.41 -21.62 -22.87
N ARG A 300 -2.82 -21.52 -21.67
CA ARG A 300 -1.62 -20.72 -21.40
C ARG A 300 -0.37 -21.25 -22.10
N GLN A 301 -0.22 -22.57 -22.25
CA GLN A 301 0.89 -23.16 -23.02
C GLN A 301 0.77 -22.82 -24.51
N LEU A 302 -0.45 -22.76 -25.04
CA LEU A 302 -0.72 -22.38 -26.44
C LEU A 302 -0.54 -20.86 -26.66
N LEU A 303 -1.02 -20.03 -25.73
CA LEU A 303 -0.96 -18.56 -25.81
C LEU A 303 0.44 -17.98 -25.53
N ARG A 304 1.33 -18.73 -24.88
CA ARG A 304 2.73 -18.32 -24.64
C ARG A 304 3.47 -17.93 -25.91
N ARG A 305 3.06 -18.43 -27.09
CA ARG A 305 3.63 -18.07 -28.40
C ARG A 305 3.22 -16.68 -28.91
N PHE A 306 2.19 -16.05 -28.34
CA PHE A 306 1.61 -14.81 -28.84
C PHE A 306 1.67 -13.62 -27.87
N THR A 307 2.06 -13.85 -26.61
CA THR A 307 2.01 -12.83 -25.54
C THR A 307 3.36 -12.42 -24.99
N LEU A 308 4.45 -13.02 -25.46
CA LEU A 308 5.81 -12.61 -25.13
C LEU A 308 6.29 -11.71 -26.27
N ASP A 309 6.31 -10.41 -26.02
CA ASP A 309 7.16 -9.51 -26.82
C ASP A 309 8.60 -10.05 -26.69
N ARG A 310 9.23 -10.35 -27.82
CA ARG A 310 10.69 -10.53 -27.87
C ARG A 310 11.38 -9.19 -27.69
#